data_AF-A0A4V5TZX8-F1
#
_entry.id   AF-A0A4V5TZX8-F1
#
_cell.length_a   1.000
_cell.length_b   1.000
_cell.length_c   1.000
_cell.angle_alpha   90.00
_cell.angle_beta   90.00
_cell.angle_gamma   90.00
#
_symmetry.space_group_name_H-M   'P 1'
#
loop_
_entity.id
_entity.type
_entity.pdbx_description
1 polymer ?
#
loop_
_entity_poly.entity_id
_entity_poly.type
_entity_poly.pdbx_seq_one_letter_code
_entity_poly.pdbx_strand_id
1 'polypeptide(L)'
;MIDFRVLRAAAVAAALVLAGCSADAADEDDAANEPATATVEGTDPLPALPDDVALPIVFVHGFAGSAQQIESNAMRFVANGYPEDRIVAYDHDGAGLDIPAYAAGLTEVVDETLAEFGAEQVYLIGHSRGTGVSTLFLEDPAQAAKVAKYVAIDGRPCPDVVPCIAPTQELFPGQSHVEVATSAESFAMQYEFLVGEAPEVVDIVPQRAPVEISGRAVNFPANTGRDARLDVWQIDAGTGARVDDEPHASVQLGPDGEFGPIELQNAVHYEYALSSDASPVVHHLYLQPYVRSSSWVRLLSSEPDGPVRTNTHVGDEHAALVVMRMREWHAEGDADVLELSVDGGETVNAITEFVGNAAIGLHIHDDAATPGESTLAKLPYFGEQPFQSGIDVFLPASPDADGTITVRNLPRGDANRPQTLNVPNWPSSGHTVSLVFADWPVDGGP
;
A
#
# COMPACT_ATOMS: atom_id res chain seq x y z
N MET A 1 59.10 66.35 -0.47
CA MET A 1 58.41 67.56 0.02
C MET A 1 57.03 67.12 0.51
N ILE A 2 56.84 67.10 1.85
CA ILE A 2 55.68 67.58 2.65
C ILE A 2 54.26 67.36 2.05
N ASP A 3 53.20 66.89 2.70
CA ASP A 3 52.88 66.17 3.95
C ASP A 3 51.33 65.94 3.96
N PHE A 4 50.84 64.74 4.34
CA PHE A 4 49.72 64.38 5.27
C PHE A 4 48.31 65.03 5.17
N ARG A 5 47.15 64.47 5.61
CA ARG A 5 46.62 63.13 6.01
C ARG A 5 45.11 63.34 6.44
N VAL A 6 44.25 62.30 6.28
CA VAL A 6 43.24 61.76 7.28
C VAL A 6 41.86 62.47 7.40
N LEU A 7 40.70 61.86 7.76
CA LEU A 7 40.10 60.50 7.89
C LEU A 7 38.73 60.69 8.62
N ARG A 8 37.65 59.96 8.24
CA ARG A 8 36.48 59.44 9.06
C ARG A 8 35.67 60.42 9.98
N ALA A 9 34.41 60.24 10.39
CA ALA A 9 33.31 59.26 10.28
C ALA A 9 32.03 59.91 10.92
N ALA A 10 30.86 59.28 10.73
CA ALA A 10 29.89 58.90 11.78
C ALA A 10 28.41 59.03 11.37
N ALA A 11 27.66 57.95 11.57
CA ALA A 11 26.21 57.80 11.45
C ALA A 11 25.53 57.94 12.82
N VAL A 12 24.27 58.39 12.86
CA VAL A 12 23.33 58.16 13.98
C VAL A 12 21.89 58.09 13.43
N ALA A 13 21.13 57.13 13.96
CA ALA A 13 19.72 56.82 13.70
C ALA A 13 18.78 57.38 14.80
N ALA A 14 17.47 57.17 14.58
CA ALA A 14 16.32 57.18 15.51
C ALA A 14 15.48 58.47 15.59
N ALA A 15 14.17 58.37 15.32
CA ALA A 15 13.15 58.13 16.37
C ALA A 15 11.70 58.17 15.82
N LEU A 16 10.88 57.26 16.33
CA LEU A 16 9.43 57.14 16.18
C LEU A 16 8.66 58.33 16.77
N VAL A 17 7.45 58.58 16.25
CA VAL A 17 6.30 59.05 17.04
C VAL A 17 5.05 58.25 16.63
N LEU A 18 4.40 57.63 17.63
CA LEU A 18 3.13 56.92 17.60
C LEU A 18 2.06 57.74 18.34
N ALA A 19 0.84 57.79 17.78
CA ALA A 19 -0.50 57.88 18.40
C ALA A 19 -1.51 58.11 17.25
N GLY A 20 -2.46 57.23 16.89
CA GLY A 20 -3.57 56.64 17.68
C GLY A 20 -4.73 57.66 17.73
N CYS A 21 -6.00 57.43 17.37
CA CYS A 21 -6.80 56.24 17.05
C CYS A 21 -8.06 56.67 16.23
N SER A 22 -8.67 55.77 15.47
CA SER A 22 -10.07 55.29 15.68
C SER A 22 -10.52 54.39 14.52
N ALA A 23 -11.12 53.26 14.89
CA ALA A 23 -11.54 52.15 14.05
C ALA A 23 -12.97 52.31 13.52
N ASP A 24 -13.27 51.66 12.39
CA ASP A 24 -14.48 50.85 12.18
C ASP A 24 -14.23 49.86 11.03
N ALA A 25 -14.75 48.64 11.20
CA ALA A 25 -14.54 47.46 10.38
C ALA A 25 -15.57 47.31 9.24
N ALA A 26 -15.20 46.63 8.14
CA ALA A 26 -16.01 45.64 7.41
C ALA A 26 -15.32 45.14 6.13
N ASP A 27 -15.39 43.82 5.95
CA ASP A 27 -15.41 43.01 4.71
C ASP A 27 -14.15 42.96 3.83
N GLU A 28 -13.27 42.00 4.15
CA GLU A 28 -12.41 41.34 3.15
C GLU A 28 -13.02 39.96 2.84
N ASP A 29 -13.25 39.73 1.55
CA ASP A 29 -13.82 38.52 0.95
C ASP A 29 -13.04 37.25 1.37
N ASP A 30 -13.77 36.27 1.90
CA ASP A 30 -13.35 34.86 1.99
C ASP A 30 -13.18 34.30 0.57
N ALA A 31 -11.97 34.43 0.02
CA ALA A 31 -11.52 33.56 -1.06
C ALA A 31 -11.17 32.21 -0.44
N ALA A 32 -12.14 31.29 -0.49
CA ALA A 32 -11.92 29.88 -0.21
C ALA A 32 -10.69 29.40 -0.99
N ASN A 33 -9.69 28.95 -0.23
CA ASN A 33 -8.47 28.36 -0.77
C ASN A 33 -8.82 26.95 -1.25
N GLU A 34 -9.34 26.84 -2.48
CA GLU A 34 -9.47 25.56 -3.18
C GLU A 34 -8.08 24.88 -3.16
N PRO A 35 -7.96 23.64 -2.66
CA PRO A 35 -6.70 22.93 -2.71
C PRO A 35 -6.31 22.77 -4.19
N ALA A 36 -5.15 23.29 -4.55
CA ALA A 36 -4.60 23.11 -5.89
C ALA A 36 -4.35 21.61 -6.11
N THR A 37 -5.29 20.93 -6.77
CA THR A 37 -5.05 19.61 -7.34
C THR A 37 -3.98 19.77 -8.41
N ALA A 38 -2.73 19.41 -8.08
CA ALA A 38 -1.69 19.33 -9.08
C ALA A 38 -2.16 18.32 -10.14
N THR A 39 -2.47 18.81 -11.35
CA THR A 39 -2.79 17.92 -12.47
C THR A 39 -1.54 17.15 -12.83
N VAL A 40 -1.51 15.88 -12.48
CA VAL A 40 -0.43 14.97 -12.83
C VAL A 40 -0.55 14.68 -14.33
N GLU A 41 0.44 15.07 -15.13
CA GLU A 41 0.45 14.78 -16.56
C GLU A 41 0.76 13.28 -16.75
N GLY A 42 -0.29 12.47 -16.86
CA GLY A 42 -0.14 11.03 -17.06
C GLY A 42 0.55 10.66 -18.38
N THR A 43 1.05 9.43 -18.44
CA THR A 43 1.63 8.80 -19.64
C THR A 43 0.72 7.67 -20.11
N ASP A 44 0.67 7.45 -21.43
CA ASP A 44 0.08 6.20 -21.91
C ASP A 44 1.11 5.08 -21.70
N PRO A 45 0.66 3.83 -21.53
CA PRO A 45 1.53 2.67 -21.68
C PRO A 45 2.36 2.77 -22.96
N LEU A 46 3.57 2.20 -22.92
CA LEU A 46 4.31 1.93 -24.15
C LEU A 46 3.47 1.06 -25.10
N PRO A 47 3.75 1.07 -26.41
CA PRO A 47 3.06 0.22 -27.37
C PRO A 47 3.03 -1.24 -26.88
N ALA A 48 1.87 -1.87 -27.03
CA ALA A 48 1.68 -3.25 -26.58
C ALA A 48 2.77 -4.18 -27.14
N LEU A 49 3.34 -5.00 -26.27
CA LEU A 49 4.32 -6.00 -26.65
C LEU A 49 3.67 -7.06 -27.55
N PRO A 50 4.43 -7.65 -28.50
CA PRO A 50 3.94 -8.77 -29.32
C PRO A 50 3.50 -9.96 -28.45
N ASP A 51 2.45 -10.67 -28.89
CA ASP A 51 1.87 -11.80 -28.15
C ASP A 51 2.86 -12.95 -27.88
N ASP A 52 3.85 -13.14 -28.76
CA ASP A 52 4.91 -14.14 -28.63
C ASP A 52 6.01 -13.74 -27.64
N VAL A 53 6.02 -12.48 -27.20
CA VAL A 53 6.87 -11.93 -26.14
C VAL A 53 6.09 -11.82 -24.83
N ALA A 54 4.86 -11.29 -24.89
CA ALA A 54 4.00 -11.10 -23.73
C ALA A 54 3.16 -12.34 -23.43
N LEU A 55 3.80 -13.46 -23.09
CA LEU A 55 3.08 -14.65 -22.60
C LEU A 55 2.30 -14.32 -21.31
N PRO A 56 1.19 -15.00 -21.01
CA PRO A 56 0.50 -14.78 -19.74
C PRO A 56 1.44 -15.02 -18.56
N ILE A 57 1.43 -14.12 -17.58
CA ILE A 57 2.15 -14.22 -16.32
C ILE A 57 1.20 -14.78 -15.28
N VAL A 58 1.62 -15.82 -14.55
CA VAL A 58 0.92 -16.34 -13.37
C VAL A 58 1.77 -16.08 -12.14
N PHE A 59 1.28 -15.26 -11.21
CA PHE A 59 1.92 -14.94 -9.94
C PHE A 59 1.39 -15.80 -8.79
N VAL A 60 2.28 -16.31 -7.95
CA VAL A 60 1.97 -17.18 -6.80
C VAL A 60 2.59 -16.59 -5.53
N HIS A 61 1.73 -16.11 -4.63
CA HIS A 61 2.16 -15.41 -3.42
C HIS A 61 2.67 -16.35 -2.30
N GLY A 62 3.23 -15.73 -1.26
CA GLY A 62 3.79 -16.41 -0.09
C GLY A 62 2.80 -16.73 1.04
N PHE A 63 3.37 -17.16 2.17
CA PHE A 63 2.65 -17.28 3.44
C PHE A 63 2.26 -15.89 3.94
N ALA A 64 1.01 -15.73 4.40
CA ALA A 64 0.42 -14.43 4.73
C ALA A 64 0.55 -13.38 3.59
N GLY A 65 0.52 -13.87 2.34
CA GLY A 65 0.59 -13.05 1.13
C GLY A 65 -0.73 -13.00 0.37
N SER A 66 -0.76 -12.22 -0.70
CA SER A 66 -1.89 -12.11 -1.64
C SER A 66 -1.40 -11.53 -2.97
N ALA A 67 -2.32 -11.32 -3.92
CA ALA A 67 -2.03 -10.60 -5.16
C ALA A 67 -1.47 -9.18 -4.96
N GLN A 68 -1.63 -8.57 -3.77
CA GLN A 68 -1.10 -7.25 -3.47
C GLN A 68 0.43 -7.17 -3.64
N GLN A 69 1.14 -8.30 -3.54
CA GLN A 69 2.59 -8.36 -3.68
C GLN A 69 3.08 -8.30 -5.14
N ILE A 70 2.20 -8.46 -6.14
CA ILE A 70 2.55 -8.27 -7.56
C ILE A 70 2.06 -6.92 -8.10
N GLU A 71 1.12 -6.26 -7.42
CA GLU A 71 0.40 -5.06 -7.89
C GLU A 71 1.34 -3.97 -8.45
N SER A 72 2.37 -3.58 -7.69
CA SER A 72 3.35 -2.59 -8.11
C SER A 72 4.14 -3.01 -9.36
N ASN A 73 4.58 -4.26 -9.43
CA ASN A 73 5.29 -4.77 -10.60
C ASN A 73 4.36 -4.95 -11.80
N ALA A 74 3.09 -5.30 -11.60
CA ALA A 74 2.10 -5.37 -12.65
C ALA A 74 1.86 -3.98 -13.27
N MET A 75 1.77 -2.93 -12.45
CA MET A 75 1.73 -1.55 -12.93
C MET A 75 2.97 -1.20 -13.77
N ARG A 76 4.18 -1.62 -13.35
CA ARG A 76 5.41 -1.43 -14.13
C ARG A 76 5.43 -2.24 -15.43
N PHE A 77 4.99 -3.50 -15.41
CA PHE A 77 4.87 -4.32 -16.62
C PHE A 77 3.98 -3.63 -17.66
N VAL A 78 2.79 -3.20 -17.24
CA VAL A 78 1.87 -2.56 -18.19
C VAL A 78 2.36 -1.18 -18.62
N ALA A 79 3.03 -0.41 -17.77
CA ALA A 79 3.69 0.82 -18.21
C ALA A 79 4.69 0.56 -19.35
N ASN A 80 5.32 -0.61 -19.38
CA ASN A 80 6.22 -1.07 -20.46
C ASN A 80 5.50 -1.83 -21.60
N GLY A 81 4.18 -1.73 -21.71
CA GLY A 81 3.41 -2.30 -22.82
C GLY A 81 2.99 -3.77 -22.64
N TYR A 82 3.19 -4.37 -21.47
CA TYR A 82 2.61 -5.69 -21.18
C TYR A 82 1.07 -5.57 -21.11
N PRO A 83 0.30 -6.45 -21.76
CA PRO A 83 -1.16 -6.45 -21.60
C PRO A 83 -1.57 -6.76 -20.16
N GLU A 84 -2.42 -5.91 -19.56
CA GLU A 84 -2.83 -6.06 -18.15
C GLU A 84 -3.59 -7.35 -17.88
N ASP A 85 -4.48 -7.72 -18.80
CA ASP A 85 -5.28 -8.94 -18.76
C ASP A 85 -4.43 -10.21 -18.73
N ARG A 86 -3.20 -10.16 -19.26
CA ARG A 86 -2.26 -11.28 -19.25
C ARG A 86 -1.52 -11.48 -17.93
N ILE A 87 -1.77 -10.68 -16.89
CA ILE A 87 -1.14 -10.83 -15.57
C ILE A 87 -2.16 -11.41 -14.58
N VAL A 88 -2.04 -12.70 -14.29
CA VAL A 88 -2.95 -13.45 -13.42
C VAL A 88 -2.30 -13.67 -12.06
N ALA A 89 -3.02 -13.42 -10.98
CA ALA A 89 -2.56 -13.71 -9.62
C ALA A 89 -3.34 -14.88 -9.01
N TYR A 90 -2.64 -15.95 -8.64
CA TYR A 90 -3.21 -17.11 -7.96
C TYR A 90 -3.30 -16.89 -6.45
N ASP A 91 -4.45 -16.35 -6.03
CA ASP A 91 -4.74 -15.89 -4.68
C ASP A 91 -5.32 -17.02 -3.80
N HIS A 92 -4.45 -17.98 -3.48
CA HIS A 92 -4.75 -19.16 -2.66
C HIS A 92 -4.74 -18.85 -1.16
N ASP A 93 -5.01 -19.87 -0.32
CA ASP A 93 -4.97 -19.74 1.14
C ASP A 93 -3.56 -19.32 1.64
N GLY A 94 -3.43 -18.05 2.03
CA GLY A 94 -2.22 -17.46 2.59
C GLY A 94 -1.86 -17.98 3.98
N ALA A 95 -2.81 -18.53 4.73
CA ALA A 95 -2.64 -18.98 6.12
C ALA A 95 -2.27 -20.47 6.25
N GLY A 96 -2.79 -21.33 5.39
CA GLY A 96 -2.55 -22.77 5.45
C GLY A 96 -1.15 -23.19 4.99
N LEU A 97 -0.79 -24.46 5.19
CA LEU A 97 0.53 -25.02 4.85
C LEU A 97 0.48 -26.18 3.83
N ASP A 98 -0.66 -26.36 3.16
CA ASP A 98 -0.90 -27.48 2.23
C ASP A 98 -0.32 -27.20 0.83
N ILE A 99 1.00 -27.21 0.72
CA ILE A 99 1.72 -26.99 -0.56
C ILE A 99 1.22 -27.92 -1.68
N PRO A 100 0.99 -29.24 -1.45
CA PRO A 100 0.40 -30.10 -2.47
C PRO A 100 -0.96 -29.64 -2.99
N ALA A 101 -1.88 -29.25 -2.11
CA ALA A 101 -3.18 -28.73 -2.54
C ALA A 101 -3.02 -27.42 -3.34
N TYR A 102 -2.13 -26.53 -2.92
CA TYR A 102 -1.89 -25.27 -3.64
C TYR A 102 -1.27 -25.51 -5.02
N ALA A 103 -0.37 -26.48 -5.18
CA ALA A 103 0.21 -26.83 -6.47
C ALA A 103 -0.83 -27.47 -7.42
N ALA A 104 -1.80 -28.22 -6.87
CA ALA A 104 -2.94 -28.71 -7.63
C ALA A 104 -3.81 -27.56 -8.14
N GLY A 105 -4.16 -26.58 -7.28
CA GLY A 105 -4.90 -25.40 -7.73
C GLY A 105 -4.10 -24.51 -8.70
N LEU A 106 -2.77 -24.44 -8.57
CA LEU A 106 -1.93 -23.77 -9.58
C LEU A 106 -2.02 -24.45 -10.95
N THR A 107 -2.20 -25.78 -10.98
CA THR A 107 -2.46 -26.50 -12.25
C THR A 107 -3.74 -26.03 -12.91
N GLU A 108 -4.81 -25.86 -12.13
CA GLU A 108 -6.10 -25.38 -12.63
C GLU A 108 -5.97 -23.96 -13.18
N VAL A 109 -5.35 -23.04 -12.43
CA VAL A 109 -5.14 -21.65 -12.87
C VAL A 109 -4.30 -21.55 -14.14
N VAL A 110 -3.21 -22.33 -14.25
CA VAL A 110 -2.39 -22.34 -15.46
C VAL A 110 -3.19 -22.87 -16.65
N ASP A 111 -3.96 -23.94 -16.48
CA ASP A 111 -4.77 -24.50 -17.57
C ASP A 111 -5.86 -23.53 -18.04
N GLU A 112 -6.53 -22.84 -17.10
CA GLU A 112 -7.50 -21.79 -17.41
C GLU A 112 -6.86 -20.61 -18.12
N THR A 113 -5.72 -20.13 -17.63
CA THR A 113 -4.95 -19.03 -18.24
C THR A 113 -4.55 -19.36 -19.69
N LEU A 114 -4.00 -20.56 -19.92
CA LEU A 114 -3.63 -20.99 -21.27
C LEU A 114 -4.83 -21.08 -22.20
N ALA A 115 -5.96 -21.58 -21.70
CA ALA A 115 -7.20 -21.69 -22.47
C ALA A 115 -7.79 -20.31 -22.82
N GLU A 116 -7.79 -19.37 -21.86
CA GLU A 116 -8.29 -18.01 -22.03
C GLU A 116 -7.53 -17.25 -23.12
N PHE A 117 -6.19 -17.28 -23.05
CA PHE A 117 -5.34 -16.53 -23.98
C PHE A 117 -4.94 -17.31 -25.23
N GLY A 118 -5.37 -18.57 -25.35
CA GLY A 118 -4.96 -19.46 -26.44
C GLY A 118 -3.45 -19.67 -26.52
N ALA A 119 -2.76 -19.60 -25.38
CA ALA A 119 -1.32 -19.73 -25.26
C ALA A 119 -0.91 -21.19 -25.02
N GLU A 120 0.32 -21.55 -25.36
CA GLU A 120 0.90 -22.87 -25.06
C GLU A 120 1.71 -22.89 -23.76
N GLN A 121 2.22 -21.72 -23.36
CA GLN A 121 3.04 -21.56 -22.16
C GLN A 121 2.74 -20.25 -21.43
N VAL A 122 2.99 -20.24 -20.13
CA VAL A 122 2.97 -19.07 -19.26
C VAL A 122 4.38 -18.71 -18.80
N TYR A 123 4.55 -17.48 -18.32
CA TYR A 123 5.60 -17.14 -17.37
C TYR A 123 5.08 -17.36 -15.95
N LEU A 124 5.90 -17.96 -15.10
CA LEU A 124 5.54 -18.23 -13.71
C LEU A 124 6.39 -17.35 -12.79
N ILE A 125 5.76 -16.73 -11.80
CA ILE A 125 6.44 -15.92 -10.77
C ILE A 125 5.99 -16.42 -9.41
N GLY A 126 6.91 -16.92 -8.59
CA GLY A 126 6.63 -17.35 -7.22
C GLY A 126 7.38 -16.47 -6.23
N HIS A 127 6.73 -16.06 -5.14
CA HIS A 127 7.40 -15.35 -4.02
C HIS A 127 7.33 -16.18 -2.74
N SER A 128 8.44 -16.24 -1.99
CA SER A 128 8.48 -16.87 -0.66
C SER A 128 7.92 -18.30 -0.68
N ARG A 129 6.90 -18.65 0.12
CA ARG A 129 6.20 -19.95 0.05
C ARG A 129 5.67 -20.29 -1.35
N GLY A 130 5.26 -19.30 -2.14
CA GLY A 130 4.81 -19.47 -3.52
C GLY A 130 5.87 -20.08 -4.44
N THR A 131 7.16 -19.91 -4.11
CA THR A 131 8.23 -20.65 -4.79
C THR A 131 8.19 -22.15 -4.48
N GLY A 132 7.76 -22.54 -3.27
CA GLY A 132 7.56 -23.94 -2.90
C GLY A 132 6.39 -24.59 -3.64
N VAL A 133 5.30 -23.85 -3.78
CA VAL A 133 4.14 -24.25 -4.61
C VAL A 133 4.57 -24.41 -6.07
N SER A 134 5.27 -23.42 -6.60
CA SER A 134 5.76 -23.39 -7.98
C SER A 134 6.75 -24.53 -8.26
N THR A 135 7.72 -24.78 -7.37
CA THR A 135 8.67 -25.89 -7.52
C THR A 135 7.94 -27.23 -7.57
N LEU A 136 6.98 -27.47 -6.67
CA LEU A 136 6.22 -28.73 -6.67
C LEU A 136 5.38 -28.90 -7.94
N PHE A 137 4.75 -27.83 -8.43
CA PHE A 137 4.05 -27.82 -9.72
C PHE A 137 4.98 -28.20 -10.88
N LEU A 138 6.20 -27.65 -10.90
CA LEU A 138 7.20 -27.90 -11.94
C LEU A 138 7.86 -29.30 -11.86
N GLU A 139 7.66 -30.07 -10.78
CA GLU A 139 8.19 -31.45 -10.69
C GLU A 139 7.48 -32.41 -11.67
N ASP A 140 6.25 -32.12 -12.08
CA ASP A 140 5.55 -32.86 -13.13
C ASP A 140 6.01 -32.34 -14.52
N PRO A 141 6.64 -33.18 -15.36
CA PRO A 141 7.08 -32.78 -16.70
C PRO A 141 5.95 -32.24 -17.60
N ALA A 142 4.71 -32.68 -17.40
CA ALA A 142 3.56 -32.18 -18.15
C ALA A 142 3.21 -30.73 -17.77
N GLN A 143 3.42 -30.36 -16.51
CA GLN A 143 3.24 -28.99 -16.02
C GLN A 143 4.44 -28.11 -16.35
N ALA A 144 5.66 -28.62 -16.20
CA ALA A 144 6.87 -27.90 -16.62
C ALA A 144 6.85 -27.53 -18.11
N ALA A 145 6.28 -28.37 -18.98
CA ALA A 145 6.12 -28.07 -20.40
C ALA A 145 5.26 -26.83 -20.68
N LYS A 146 4.36 -26.46 -19.75
CA LYS A 146 3.49 -25.27 -19.84
C LYS A 146 4.16 -23.99 -19.33
N VAL A 147 5.41 -24.04 -18.86
CA VAL A 147 6.12 -22.87 -18.33
C VAL A 147 7.32 -22.56 -19.20
N ALA A 148 7.31 -21.37 -19.81
CA ALA A 148 8.41 -20.91 -20.67
C ALA A 148 9.61 -20.44 -19.84
N LYS A 149 9.34 -19.70 -18.75
CA LYS A 149 10.33 -19.10 -17.84
C LYS A 149 9.75 -19.00 -16.43
N TYR A 150 10.60 -19.14 -15.41
CA TYR A 150 10.20 -19.06 -14.01
C TYR A 150 11.05 -18.04 -13.23
N VAL A 151 10.40 -17.24 -12.38
CA VAL A 151 11.06 -16.32 -11.44
C VAL A 151 10.77 -16.80 -10.01
N ALA A 152 11.83 -17.16 -9.27
CA ALA A 152 11.75 -17.64 -7.89
C ALA A 152 12.20 -16.55 -6.90
N ILE A 153 11.29 -15.66 -6.51
CA ILE A 153 11.59 -14.49 -5.68
C ILE A 153 11.76 -14.90 -4.21
N ASP A 154 12.96 -14.69 -3.68
CA ASP A 154 13.36 -14.79 -2.28
C ASP A 154 12.75 -16.00 -1.52
N GLY A 155 12.87 -17.20 -2.10
CA GLY A 155 12.31 -18.42 -1.55
C GLY A 155 13.16 -19.66 -1.86
N ARG A 156 12.53 -20.72 -2.35
CA ARG A 156 13.23 -21.89 -2.89
C ARG A 156 14.10 -21.47 -4.09
N PRO A 157 15.28 -22.07 -4.26
CA PRO A 157 16.14 -21.79 -5.40
C PRO A 157 15.49 -22.26 -6.70
N CYS A 158 16.00 -21.76 -7.83
CA CYS A 158 15.60 -22.20 -9.16
C CYS A 158 15.71 -23.72 -9.32
N PRO A 159 14.67 -24.39 -9.85
CA PRO A 159 14.78 -25.76 -10.32
C PRO A 159 15.43 -25.82 -11.71
N ASP A 160 16.14 -26.91 -12.02
CA ASP A 160 16.83 -27.10 -13.30
C ASP A 160 15.93 -27.64 -14.44
N VAL A 161 14.60 -27.46 -14.33
CA VAL A 161 13.61 -28.04 -15.27
C VAL A 161 13.07 -27.04 -16.29
N VAL A 162 13.18 -25.75 -16.00
CA VAL A 162 12.80 -24.63 -16.89
C VAL A 162 13.82 -23.50 -16.74
N PRO A 163 14.00 -22.62 -17.74
CA PRO A 163 14.80 -21.41 -17.56
C PRO A 163 14.32 -20.62 -16.35
N CYS A 164 15.23 -20.27 -15.44
CA CYS A 164 14.86 -19.63 -14.18
C CYS A 164 15.88 -18.61 -13.68
N ILE A 165 15.38 -17.56 -13.03
CA ILE A 165 16.15 -16.61 -12.21
C ILE A 165 15.57 -16.56 -10.80
N ALA A 166 16.40 -16.19 -9.82
CA ALA A 166 15.98 -16.05 -8.43
C ALA A 166 16.40 -14.67 -7.88
N PRO A 167 15.55 -13.65 -8.00
CA PRO A 167 15.74 -12.37 -7.32
C PRO A 167 15.69 -12.61 -5.79
N THR A 168 16.79 -12.35 -5.08
CA THR A 168 16.88 -12.57 -3.62
C THR A 168 17.48 -11.35 -2.92
N GLN A 169 17.32 -11.27 -1.60
CA GLN A 169 17.93 -10.22 -0.78
C GLN A 169 19.46 -10.15 -0.94
N GLU A 170 20.12 -11.28 -1.26
CA GLU A 170 21.57 -11.32 -1.52
C GLU A 170 21.98 -10.56 -2.79
N LEU A 171 21.09 -10.52 -3.80
CA LEU A 171 21.32 -9.79 -5.05
C LEU A 171 21.01 -8.29 -4.91
N PHE A 172 20.18 -7.92 -3.94
CA PHE A 172 19.79 -6.54 -3.66
C PHE A 172 20.10 -6.16 -2.21
N PRO A 173 21.38 -5.95 -1.85
CA PRO A 173 21.76 -5.62 -0.49
C PRO A 173 21.01 -4.39 0.05
N GLY A 174 20.37 -4.54 1.20
CA GLY A 174 19.57 -3.50 1.83
C GLY A 174 18.06 -3.68 1.63
N GLN A 175 17.64 -4.55 0.69
CA GLN A 175 16.24 -4.94 0.54
C GLN A 175 15.85 -6.07 1.49
N SER A 176 14.63 -6.03 2.00
CA SER A 176 14.00 -7.07 2.83
C SER A 176 13.11 -8.03 2.01
N HIS A 177 12.53 -9.03 2.68
CA HIS A 177 11.92 -10.21 2.04
C HIS A 177 10.74 -9.88 1.09
N VAL A 178 9.80 -9.03 1.52
CA VAL A 178 8.68 -8.57 0.70
C VAL A 178 9.12 -7.42 -0.21
N GLU A 179 10.04 -6.57 0.24
CA GLU A 179 10.63 -5.51 -0.60
C GLU A 179 11.26 -6.05 -1.89
N VAL A 180 11.95 -7.19 -1.85
CA VAL A 180 12.49 -7.82 -3.09
C VAL A 180 11.38 -8.25 -4.05
N ALA A 181 10.16 -8.54 -3.57
CA ALA A 181 9.04 -8.83 -4.45
C ALA A 181 8.48 -7.59 -5.13
N THR A 182 8.57 -6.42 -4.50
CA THR A 182 7.92 -5.18 -4.96
C THR A 182 8.90 -4.12 -5.48
N SER A 183 10.22 -4.35 -5.43
CA SER A 183 11.23 -3.36 -5.80
C SER A 183 11.39 -3.16 -7.31
N ALA A 184 11.77 -1.93 -7.69
CA ALA A 184 12.07 -1.56 -9.07
C ALA A 184 13.27 -2.34 -9.63
N GLU A 185 14.28 -2.64 -8.80
CA GLU A 185 15.47 -3.41 -9.20
C GLU A 185 15.12 -4.87 -9.48
N SER A 186 14.30 -5.47 -8.62
CA SER A 186 13.79 -6.83 -8.84
C SER A 186 12.90 -6.88 -10.08
N PHE A 187 12.02 -5.88 -10.28
CA PHE A 187 11.23 -5.74 -11.49
C PHE A 187 12.11 -5.68 -12.75
N ALA A 188 13.16 -4.85 -12.76
CA ALA A 188 14.03 -4.72 -13.93
C ALA A 188 14.69 -6.05 -14.31
N MET A 189 15.16 -6.80 -13.31
CA MET A 189 15.71 -8.15 -13.53
C MET A 189 14.65 -9.13 -14.06
N GLN A 190 13.43 -9.09 -13.51
CA GLN A 190 12.31 -9.93 -13.96
C GLN A 190 11.93 -9.61 -15.40
N TYR A 191 11.71 -8.33 -15.71
CA TYR A 191 11.32 -7.88 -17.03
C TYR A 191 12.37 -8.26 -18.09
N GLU A 192 13.66 -7.96 -17.85
CA GLU A 192 14.72 -8.31 -18.79
C GLU A 192 14.79 -9.81 -19.06
N PHE A 193 14.63 -10.63 -18.01
CA PHE A 193 14.62 -12.07 -18.17
C PHE A 193 13.39 -12.57 -18.94
N LEU A 194 12.19 -12.06 -18.65
CA LEU A 194 10.95 -12.51 -19.26
C LEU A 194 10.80 -12.01 -20.70
N VAL A 195 11.00 -10.72 -20.94
CA VAL A 195 10.80 -10.04 -22.23
C VAL A 195 12.03 -10.16 -23.13
N GLY A 196 13.23 -10.23 -22.57
CA GLY A 196 14.49 -10.36 -23.32
C GLY A 196 15.23 -9.04 -23.58
N GLU A 197 14.71 -7.92 -23.07
CA GLU A 197 15.34 -6.61 -23.10
C GLU A 197 15.03 -5.82 -21.82
N ALA A 198 15.87 -4.85 -21.46
CA ALA A 198 15.66 -4.04 -20.27
C ALA A 198 14.37 -3.18 -20.41
N PRO A 199 13.62 -2.94 -19.31
CA PRO A 199 12.45 -2.07 -19.35
C PRO A 199 12.87 -0.62 -19.61
N GLU A 200 12.01 0.14 -20.28
CA GLU A 200 12.20 1.58 -20.44
C GLU A 200 11.75 2.35 -19.19
N VAL A 201 10.77 1.82 -18.44
CA VAL A 201 10.19 2.42 -17.24
C VAL A 201 10.32 1.46 -16.06
N VAL A 202 10.90 1.90 -14.95
CA VAL A 202 11.00 1.09 -13.71
C VAL A 202 10.20 1.67 -12.55
N ASP A 203 9.77 2.92 -12.68
CA ASP A 203 8.90 3.59 -11.72
C ASP A 203 7.43 3.26 -12.01
N ILE A 204 6.58 3.40 -10.99
CA ILE A 204 5.14 3.43 -11.20
C ILE A 204 4.80 4.82 -11.72
N VAL A 205 4.32 4.91 -12.96
CA VAL A 205 4.02 6.19 -13.60
C VAL A 205 2.50 6.39 -13.73
N PRO A 206 2.00 7.61 -13.50
CA PRO A 206 0.58 7.94 -13.68
C PRO A 206 0.11 7.71 -15.11
N GLN A 207 -1.10 7.19 -15.29
CA GLN A 207 -1.72 7.02 -16.61
C GLN A 207 -2.59 8.22 -17.01
N ARG A 208 -2.76 8.47 -18.31
CA ARG A 208 -3.58 9.61 -18.79
C ARG A 208 -5.07 9.44 -18.55
N ALA A 209 -5.58 8.23 -18.79
CA ALA A 209 -6.99 7.92 -18.62
C ALA A 209 -7.35 7.86 -17.13
N PRO A 210 -8.65 8.01 -16.76
CA PRO A 210 -9.12 7.58 -15.45
C PRO A 210 -8.62 6.17 -15.10
N VAL A 211 -8.41 5.90 -13.82
CA VAL A 211 -7.90 4.61 -13.37
C VAL A 211 -9.08 3.69 -13.12
N GLU A 212 -8.99 2.44 -13.55
CA GLU A 212 -9.96 1.41 -13.18
C GLU A 212 -9.34 0.49 -12.15
N ILE A 213 -10.07 0.23 -11.07
CA ILE A 213 -9.65 -0.74 -10.07
C ILE A 213 -10.60 -1.92 -10.03
N SER A 214 -10.03 -3.11 -9.91
CA SER A 214 -10.74 -4.33 -9.57
C SER A 214 -9.91 -5.16 -8.59
N GLY A 215 -10.56 -6.04 -7.86
CA GLY A 215 -9.86 -6.76 -6.81
C GLY A 215 -10.78 -7.58 -5.92
N ARG A 216 -10.28 -7.87 -4.71
CA ARG A 216 -10.99 -8.68 -3.73
C ARG A 216 -10.92 -8.05 -2.34
N ALA A 217 -12.05 -8.03 -1.65
CA ALA A 217 -12.07 -7.92 -0.20
C ALA A 217 -11.96 -9.31 0.41
N VAL A 218 -11.00 -9.53 1.31
CA VAL A 218 -10.71 -10.86 1.82
C VAL A 218 -10.48 -10.88 3.32
N ASN A 219 -10.76 -12.01 3.95
CA ASN A 219 -10.34 -12.30 5.31
C ASN A 219 -8.89 -12.77 5.31
N PHE A 220 -8.00 -11.89 5.73
CA PHE A 220 -6.57 -12.13 5.85
C PHE A 220 -6.24 -12.98 7.09
N PRO A 221 -5.25 -13.90 7.05
CA PRO A 221 -4.40 -14.25 5.90
C PRO A 221 -4.92 -15.40 5.04
N ALA A 222 -6.10 -15.94 5.30
CA ALA A 222 -6.62 -17.09 4.56
C ALA A 222 -7.11 -16.75 3.14
N ASN A 223 -7.25 -15.46 2.82
CA ASN A 223 -7.74 -14.96 1.54
C ASN A 223 -9.12 -15.51 1.13
N THR A 224 -9.94 -15.92 2.11
CA THR A 224 -11.34 -16.23 1.86
C THR A 224 -12.10 -14.94 1.57
N GLY A 225 -13.07 -15.00 0.66
CA GLY A 225 -13.82 -13.80 0.28
C GLY A 225 -14.60 -13.20 1.45
N ARG A 226 -14.66 -11.87 1.47
CA ARG A 226 -15.39 -11.10 2.47
C ARG A 226 -16.79 -10.78 1.95
N ASP A 227 -17.79 -11.48 2.45
CA ASP A 227 -19.19 -11.12 2.21
C ASP A 227 -19.54 -9.84 2.99
N ALA A 228 -19.71 -8.75 2.24
CA ALA A 228 -19.92 -7.41 2.75
C ALA A 228 -20.52 -6.52 1.65
N ARG A 229 -21.08 -5.39 2.05
CA ARG A 229 -21.26 -4.25 1.16
C ARG A 229 -19.99 -3.41 1.19
N LEU A 230 -19.45 -3.13 0.00
CA LEU A 230 -18.39 -2.18 -0.25
C LEU A 230 -19.00 -0.86 -0.72
N ASP A 231 -18.80 0.21 0.05
CA ASP A 231 -19.07 1.58 -0.38
C ASP A 231 -17.74 2.33 -0.56
N VAL A 232 -17.51 2.85 -1.76
CA VAL A 232 -16.33 3.64 -2.12
C VAL A 232 -16.72 5.11 -2.09
N TRP A 233 -16.04 5.90 -1.26
CA TRP A 233 -16.33 7.33 -1.08
C TRP A 233 -15.15 8.15 -1.53
N GLN A 234 -15.38 9.19 -2.34
CA GLN A 234 -14.38 10.22 -2.52
C GLN A 234 -14.22 10.99 -1.21
N ILE A 235 -12.99 11.30 -0.82
CA ILE A 235 -12.69 11.98 0.44
C ILE A 235 -11.81 13.21 0.22
N ASP A 236 -11.93 14.19 1.11
CA ASP A 236 -11.01 15.31 1.21
C ASP A 236 -9.65 14.81 1.70
N ALA A 237 -8.59 15.12 0.95
CA ALA A 237 -7.25 14.63 1.24
C ALA A 237 -6.66 15.22 2.54
N GLY A 238 -7.12 16.39 2.98
CA GLY A 238 -6.63 17.06 4.20
C GLY A 238 -7.23 16.50 5.48
N THR A 239 -8.45 15.98 5.43
CA THR A 239 -9.23 15.59 6.61
C THR A 239 -9.65 14.11 6.62
N GLY A 240 -9.72 13.47 5.45
CA GLY A 240 -10.28 12.14 5.27
C GLY A 240 -11.81 12.10 5.29
N ALA A 241 -12.48 13.25 5.39
CA ALA A 241 -13.93 13.35 5.39
C ALA A 241 -14.52 13.08 4.00
N ARG A 242 -15.69 12.43 3.95
CA ARG A 242 -16.43 12.20 2.70
C ARG A 242 -16.87 13.53 2.10
N VAL A 243 -16.69 13.69 0.80
CA VAL A 243 -17.01 14.95 0.11
C VAL A 243 -18.49 15.08 -0.25
N ASP A 244 -19.20 13.96 -0.35
CA ASP A 244 -20.59 13.87 -0.76
C ASP A 244 -21.41 12.99 0.20
N ASP A 245 -22.74 13.17 0.19
CA ASP A 245 -23.69 12.40 0.99
C ASP A 245 -24.01 11.00 0.39
N GLU A 246 -23.53 10.72 -0.82
CA GLU A 246 -23.67 9.44 -1.51
C GLU A 246 -22.28 8.88 -1.89
N PRO A 247 -22.08 7.55 -1.83
CA PRO A 247 -20.82 6.95 -2.24
C PRO A 247 -20.61 7.09 -3.75
N HIS A 248 -19.35 7.22 -4.16
CA HIS A 248 -18.92 7.18 -5.56
C HIS A 248 -19.29 5.84 -6.21
N ALA A 249 -19.18 4.74 -5.46
CA ALA A 249 -19.66 3.42 -5.88
C ALA A 249 -20.16 2.60 -4.69
N SER A 250 -21.18 1.78 -4.91
CA SER A 250 -21.68 0.79 -3.94
C SER A 250 -21.79 -0.58 -4.59
N VAL A 251 -21.17 -1.60 -3.99
CA VAL A 251 -21.14 -2.98 -4.49
C VAL A 251 -21.50 -3.94 -3.36
N GLN A 252 -22.43 -4.85 -3.61
CA GLN A 252 -22.63 -6.02 -2.74
C GLN A 252 -21.63 -7.09 -3.17
N LEU A 253 -20.72 -7.46 -2.28
CA LEU A 253 -19.70 -8.46 -2.55
C LEU A 253 -20.30 -9.87 -2.41
N GLY A 254 -19.85 -10.77 -3.28
CA GLY A 254 -20.15 -12.19 -3.18
C GLY A 254 -19.26 -12.90 -2.15
N PRO A 255 -19.41 -14.23 -2.00
CA PRO A 255 -18.60 -15.04 -1.09
C PRO A 255 -17.12 -15.15 -1.49
N ASP A 256 -16.76 -14.75 -2.71
CA ASP A 256 -15.39 -14.63 -3.22
C ASP A 256 -14.73 -13.27 -2.90
N GLY A 257 -15.55 -12.28 -2.51
CA GLY A 257 -15.15 -10.92 -2.18
C GLY A 257 -14.80 -10.05 -3.40
N GLU A 258 -15.09 -10.51 -4.61
CA GLU A 258 -14.70 -9.80 -5.84
C GLU A 258 -15.47 -8.50 -6.03
N PHE A 259 -14.78 -7.48 -6.56
CA PHE A 259 -15.38 -6.22 -6.97
C PHE A 259 -14.70 -5.64 -8.21
N GLY A 260 -15.44 -4.72 -8.84
CA GLY A 260 -14.96 -3.94 -9.97
C GLY A 260 -15.33 -4.50 -11.34
N PRO A 261 -14.90 -3.83 -12.42
CA PRO A 261 -14.09 -2.61 -12.39
C PRO A 261 -14.86 -1.40 -11.80
N ILE A 262 -14.16 -0.56 -11.03
CA ILE A 262 -14.64 0.74 -10.55
C ILE A 262 -13.70 1.80 -11.11
N GLU A 263 -14.24 2.73 -11.90
CA GLU A 263 -13.50 3.89 -12.40
C GLU A 263 -13.27 4.89 -11.25
N LEU A 264 -12.05 5.35 -11.06
CA LEU A 264 -11.66 6.38 -10.10
C LEU A 264 -10.95 7.53 -10.83
N GLN A 265 -10.99 8.70 -10.20
CA GLN A 265 -10.17 9.82 -10.66
C GLN A 265 -8.70 9.59 -10.26
N ASN A 266 -7.79 9.90 -11.19
CA ASN A 266 -6.36 9.74 -10.98
C ASN A 266 -5.90 10.62 -9.80
N ALA A 267 -5.10 10.04 -8.90
CA ALA A 267 -4.48 10.74 -7.78
C ALA A 267 -5.47 11.39 -6.79
N VAL A 268 -6.73 10.94 -6.78
CA VAL A 268 -7.76 11.35 -5.80
C VAL A 268 -7.84 10.31 -4.69
N HIS A 269 -8.05 10.78 -3.45
CA HIS A 269 -8.21 9.91 -2.29
C HIS A 269 -9.63 9.35 -2.20
N TYR A 270 -9.71 8.08 -1.83
CA TYR A 270 -10.97 7.37 -1.58
C TYR A 270 -10.92 6.58 -0.27
N GLU A 271 -12.05 6.51 0.41
CA GLU A 271 -12.34 5.57 1.50
C GLU A 271 -13.06 4.35 0.92
N TYR A 272 -12.64 3.16 1.35
CA TYR A 272 -13.29 1.89 1.04
C TYR A 272 -13.93 1.36 2.31
N ALA A 273 -15.24 1.56 2.46
CA ALA A 273 -15.99 1.14 3.63
C ALA A 273 -16.62 -0.24 3.42
N LEU A 274 -16.23 -1.21 4.23
CA LEU A 274 -16.84 -2.54 4.27
C LEU A 274 -17.81 -2.64 5.47
N SER A 275 -19.07 -2.95 5.17
CA SER A 275 -20.12 -3.17 6.17
C SER A 275 -20.84 -4.50 5.91
N SER A 276 -21.39 -5.13 6.95
CA SER A 276 -22.19 -6.34 6.76
C SER A 276 -23.25 -6.49 7.84
N ASP A 277 -24.34 -7.20 7.54
CA ASP A 277 -25.40 -7.48 8.53
C ASP A 277 -24.92 -8.40 9.66
N ALA A 278 -23.81 -9.11 9.45
CA ALA A 278 -23.22 -10.01 10.44
C ALA A 278 -22.47 -9.28 11.56
N SER A 279 -22.14 -8.00 11.38
CA SER A 279 -21.35 -7.23 12.34
C SER A 279 -21.75 -5.75 12.34
N PRO A 280 -21.94 -5.15 13.53
CA PRO A 280 -22.16 -3.71 13.62
C PRO A 280 -20.89 -2.89 13.32
N VAL A 281 -19.72 -3.53 13.26
CA VAL A 281 -18.44 -2.87 12.97
C VAL A 281 -18.31 -2.57 11.49
N VAL A 282 -17.99 -1.33 11.16
CA VAL A 282 -17.59 -0.91 9.81
C VAL A 282 -16.05 -0.90 9.73
N HIS A 283 -15.51 -1.47 8.64
CA HIS A 283 -14.09 -1.41 8.36
C HIS A 283 -13.83 -0.36 7.27
N HIS A 284 -13.06 0.68 7.61
CA HIS A 284 -12.67 1.76 6.72
C HIS A 284 -11.25 1.51 6.24
N LEU A 285 -11.05 1.35 4.93
CA LEU A 285 -9.71 1.25 4.36
C LEU A 285 -9.39 2.51 3.57
N TYR A 286 -8.20 3.06 3.80
CA TYR A 286 -7.65 4.23 3.13
C TYR A 286 -6.39 3.81 2.40
N LEU A 287 -6.46 3.72 1.09
CA LEU A 287 -5.33 3.34 0.23
C LEU A 287 -4.68 4.61 -0.33
N GLN A 288 -3.36 4.58 -0.56
CA GLN A 288 -2.70 5.63 -1.35
C GLN A 288 -3.40 5.75 -2.72
N PRO A 289 -3.61 6.96 -3.25
CA PRO A 289 -4.31 7.14 -4.52
C PRO A 289 -3.70 6.35 -5.66
N TYR A 290 -4.55 5.71 -6.45
CA TYR A 290 -4.13 5.03 -7.66
C TYR A 290 -3.78 6.06 -8.73
N VAL A 291 -2.61 5.89 -9.32
CA VAL A 291 -2.15 6.68 -10.47
C VAL A 291 -2.30 5.94 -11.79
N ARG A 292 -2.53 4.63 -11.73
CA ARG A 292 -2.68 3.71 -12.86
C ARG A 292 -3.71 2.64 -12.51
N SER A 293 -4.41 2.08 -13.51
CA SER A 293 -5.34 0.96 -13.30
C SER A 293 -4.65 -0.23 -12.62
N SER A 294 -5.40 -0.91 -11.75
CA SER A 294 -4.95 -2.10 -11.04
C SER A 294 -6.08 -3.12 -10.91
N SER A 295 -5.83 -4.34 -11.31
CA SER A 295 -6.73 -5.48 -11.12
C SER A 295 -6.38 -6.35 -9.90
N TRP A 296 -5.41 -5.90 -9.09
CA TRP A 296 -4.85 -6.65 -7.96
C TRP A 296 -5.13 -6.01 -6.61
N VAL A 297 -6.11 -5.11 -6.54
CA VAL A 297 -6.47 -4.45 -5.28
C VAL A 297 -6.90 -5.50 -4.25
N ARG A 298 -6.37 -5.41 -3.04
CA ARG A 298 -6.75 -6.28 -1.92
C ARG A 298 -7.16 -5.46 -0.72
N LEU A 299 -8.46 -5.51 -0.41
CA LEU A 299 -9.01 -4.95 0.82
C LEU A 299 -8.89 -6.02 1.90
N LEU A 300 -7.74 -6.04 2.58
CA LEU A 300 -7.45 -7.00 3.64
C LEU A 300 -8.29 -6.65 4.87
N SER A 301 -9.18 -7.54 5.25
CA SER A 301 -10.00 -7.44 6.45
C SER A 301 -9.75 -8.63 7.36
N SER A 302 -10.26 -8.57 8.59
CA SER A 302 -10.38 -9.73 9.47
C SER A 302 -11.84 -9.99 9.78
N GLU A 303 -12.11 -11.19 10.29
CA GLU A 303 -13.43 -11.50 10.82
C GLU A 303 -13.76 -10.62 12.04
N PRO A 304 -15.01 -10.16 12.21
CA PRO A 304 -15.40 -9.24 13.29
C PRO A 304 -15.13 -9.77 14.69
N ASP A 305 -15.13 -11.10 14.87
CA ASP A 305 -14.82 -11.81 16.10
C ASP A 305 -13.47 -12.56 16.03
N GLY A 306 -12.67 -12.23 15.02
CA GLY A 306 -11.39 -12.86 14.75
C GLY A 306 -10.30 -12.54 15.79
N PRO A 307 -9.18 -13.28 15.75
CA PRO A 307 -8.05 -13.08 16.66
C PRO A 307 -7.47 -11.67 16.64
N VAL A 308 -7.42 -11.00 15.48
CA VAL A 308 -6.97 -9.60 15.38
C VAL A 308 -7.88 -8.71 16.23
N ARG A 309 -9.19 -8.68 15.94
CA ARG A 309 -10.14 -7.82 16.64
C ARG A 309 -10.25 -8.12 18.13
N THR A 310 -10.18 -9.39 18.53
CA THR A 310 -10.23 -9.77 19.97
C THR A 310 -8.98 -9.37 20.76
N ASN A 311 -7.85 -9.14 20.09
CA ASN A 311 -6.62 -8.65 20.71
C ASN A 311 -6.41 -7.13 20.52
N THR A 312 -7.22 -6.48 19.69
CA THR A 312 -7.32 -5.03 19.61
C THR A 312 -8.11 -4.51 20.81
N HIS A 313 -7.50 -3.65 21.62
CA HIS A 313 -8.25 -2.88 22.61
C HIS A 313 -9.11 -1.85 21.88
N VAL A 314 -10.38 -1.74 22.25
CA VAL A 314 -11.36 -0.87 21.57
C VAL A 314 -12.16 -0.06 22.58
N GLY A 315 -12.57 1.13 22.18
CA GLY A 315 -13.37 2.04 23.00
C GLY A 315 -13.91 3.23 22.21
N ASP A 316 -14.79 4.01 22.85
CA ASP A 316 -15.37 5.22 22.25
C ASP A 316 -14.38 6.40 22.25
N GLU A 317 -13.36 6.36 23.11
CA GLU A 317 -12.42 7.46 23.35
C GLU A 317 -11.19 7.43 22.44
N HIS A 318 -10.95 6.34 21.70
CA HIS A 318 -9.77 6.21 20.84
C HIS A 318 -10.03 5.42 19.56
N ALA A 319 -9.23 5.73 18.54
CA ALA A 319 -9.16 4.97 17.30
C ALA A 319 -8.25 3.75 17.44
N ALA A 320 -8.39 2.81 16.51
CA ALA A 320 -7.50 1.67 16.35
C ALA A 320 -7.18 1.49 14.85
N LEU A 321 -5.89 1.51 14.52
CA LEU A 321 -5.40 1.53 13.15
C LEU A 321 -4.61 0.25 12.83
N VAL A 322 -4.70 -0.20 11.58
CA VAL A 322 -3.72 -1.10 10.96
C VAL A 322 -3.03 -0.33 9.84
N VAL A 323 -1.75 -0.01 10.03
CA VAL A 323 -0.95 0.72 9.04
C VAL A 323 -0.06 -0.28 8.30
N MET A 324 -0.18 -0.35 6.98
CA MET A 324 0.53 -1.36 6.19
C MET A 324 1.06 -0.82 4.85
N ARG A 325 2.04 -1.53 4.30
CA ARG A 325 2.55 -1.39 2.92
C ARG A 325 3.26 -2.68 2.52
N MET A 326 3.33 -3.03 1.23
CA MET A 326 4.03 -4.24 0.77
C MET A 326 5.56 -4.06 0.69
N ARG A 327 6.12 -3.56 1.79
CA ARG A 327 7.55 -3.27 2.01
C ARG A 327 7.81 -3.15 3.51
N GLU A 328 8.72 -3.93 4.06
CA GLU A 328 8.94 -3.97 5.50
C GLU A 328 9.25 -2.60 6.08
N TRP A 329 8.73 -2.32 7.28
CA TRP A 329 9.14 -1.22 8.13
C TRP A 329 10.47 -1.56 8.77
N HIS A 330 11.46 -0.69 8.61
CA HIS A 330 12.77 -0.84 9.25
C HIS A 330 12.87 0.06 10.48
N ALA A 331 13.16 -0.54 11.63
CA ALA A 331 13.49 0.17 12.86
C ALA A 331 15.01 0.31 13.08
N GLU A 332 15.81 -0.47 12.36
CA GLU A 332 17.27 -0.50 12.50
C GLU A 332 17.99 -0.12 11.20
N GLY A 333 19.15 0.52 11.32
CA GLY A 333 19.95 0.95 10.18
C GLY A 333 19.45 2.27 9.60
N ASP A 334 19.12 2.28 8.30
CA ASP A 334 18.37 3.38 7.68
C ASP A 334 16.89 3.15 7.97
N ALA A 335 16.45 3.61 9.14
CA ALA A 335 15.12 3.37 9.66
C ALA A 335 14.07 4.22 8.93
N ASP A 336 12.89 3.64 8.75
CA ASP A 336 11.70 4.39 8.35
C ASP A 336 11.22 5.27 9.50
N VAL A 337 10.42 6.30 9.17
CA VAL A 337 9.68 7.08 10.17
C VAL A 337 8.20 6.98 9.84
N LEU A 338 7.38 6.64 10.84
CA LEU A 338 5.93 6.61 10.72
C LEU A 338 5.35 7.54 11.79
N GLU A 339 4.97 8.74 11.37
CA GLU A 339 4.48 9.80 12.23
C GLU A 339 2.95 9.74 12.31
N LEU A 340 2.41 9.81 13.54
CA LEU A 340 0.98 9.90 13.79
C LEU A 340 0.68 11.15 14.63
N SER A 341 -0.40 11.84 14.31
CA SER A 341 -0.94 12.93 15.13
C SER A 341 -2.46 13.03 14.97
N VAL A 342 -3.13 13.62 15.95
CA VAL A 342 -4.56 13.94 15.90
C VAL A 342 -4.72 15.46 15.92
N ASP A 343 -5.47 16.00 14.95
CA ASP A 343 -5.76 17.44 14.78
C ASP A 343 -4.50 18.34 14.79
N GLY A 344 -3.39 17.84 14.23
CA GLY A 344 -2.11 18.55 14.21
C GLY A 344 -1.46 18.72 15.59
N GLY A 345 -1.87 17.91 16.57
CA GLY A 345 -1.31 17.85 17.92
C GLY A 345 0.09 17.23 17.98
N GLU A 346 0.43 16.66 19.14
CA GLU A 346 1.73 16.01 19.34
C GLU A 346 1.92 14.87 18.34
N THR A 347 3.09 14.86 17.70
CA THR A 347 3.47 13.84 16.72
C THR A 347 4.24 12.72 17.40
N VAL A 348 3.80 11.49 17.15
CA VAL A 348 4.42 10.27 17.66
C VAL A 348 5.01 9.47 16.51
N ASN A 349 6.28 9.07 16.62
CA ASN A 349 6.87 8.09 15.69
C ASN A 349 6.61 6.67 16.20
N ALA A 350 5.82 5.89 15.46
CA ALA A 350 5.47 4.51 15.83
C ALA A 350 6.57 3.48 15.51
N ILE A 351 7.62 3.85 14.79
CA ILE A 351 8.74 2.94 14.51
C ILE A 351 9.65 2.85 15.75
N THR A 352 9.53 1.75 16.47
CA THR A 352 10.32 1.43 17.67
C THR A 352 11.27 0.27 17.40
N GLU A 353 12.31 0.11 18.23
CA GLU A 353 13.33 -0.95 18.08
C GLU A 353 12.72 -2.36 17.92
N PHE A 354 11.66 -2.68 18.65
CA PHE A 354 11.06 -4.03 18.60
C PHE A 354 10.28 -4.32 17.30
N VAL A 355 9.95 -3.30 16.50
CA VAL A 355 9.36 -3.50 15.17
C VAL A 355 10.35 -4.27 14.28
N GLY A 356 11.65 -4.07 14.50
CA GLY A 356 12.71 -4.69 13.70
C GLY A 356 12.58 -4.31 12.23
N ASN A 357 12.93 -5.24 11.33
CA ASN A 357 12.96 -5.01 9.88
C ASN A 357 12.13 -6.05 9.10
N ALA A 358 11.11 -6.62 9.73
CA ALA A 358 10.33 -7.74 9.17
C ALA A 358 8.82 -7.48 9.09
N ALA A 359 8.30 -6.46 9.77
CA ALA A 359 6.88 -6.18 9.78
C ALA A 359 6.48 -5.37 8.55
N ILE A 360 5.38 -5.75 7.89
CA ILE A 360 4.72 -4.96 6.83
C ILE A 360 3.40 -4.35 7.30
N GLY A 361 2.82 -4.88 8.39
CA GLY A 361 1.60 -4.36 9.03
C GLY A 361 1.82 -4.02 10.50
N LEU A 362 1.42 -2.83 10.90
CA LEU A 362 1.55 -2.32 12.26
C LEU A 362 0.16 -2.05 12.85
N HIS A 363 -0.16 -2.71 13.96
CA HIS A 363 -1.38 -2.47 14.73
C HIS A 363 -1.11 -1.37 15.74
N ILE A 364 -1.88 -0.28 15.69
CA ILE A 364 -1.65 0.92 16.49
C ILE A 364 -2.94 1.27 17.22
N HIS A 365 -2.93 1.12 18.54
CA HIS A 365 -4.07 1.47 19.40
C HIS A 365 -3.62 1.65 20.84
N ASP A 366 -4.48 2.25 21.66
CA ASP A 366 -4.31 2.44 23.10
C ASP A 366 -4.23 1.09 23.83
N ASP A 367 -3.26 0.91 24.72
CA ASP A 367 -3.18 -0.26 25.60
C ASP A 367 -4.14 -0.12 26.79
N ALA A 368 -4.93 -1.17 27.03
CA ALA A 368 -5.81 -1.25 28.19
C ALA A 368 -5.05 -1.12 29.54
N ALA A 369 -3.75 -1.41 29.55
CA ALA A 369 -2.91 -1.26 30.73
C ALA A 369 -2.49 0.21 31.01
N THR A 370 -2.48 1.06 30.00
CA THR A 370 -2.04 2.47 30.06
C THR A 370 -3.02 3.39 29.31
N PRO A 371 -4.30 3.40 29.72
CA PRO A 371 -5.35 4.05 28.93
C PRO A 371 -5.11 5.56 28.83
N GLY A 372 -5.12 6.07 27.60
CA GLY A 372 -4.93 7.50 27.32
C GLY A 372 -3.46 7.93 27.18
N GLU A 373 -2.51 6.99 27.20
CA GLU A 373 -1.08 7.27 27.15
C GLU A 373 -0.41 6.59 25.95
N SER A 374 0.31 7.35 25.12
CA SER A 374 1.14 6.78 24.06
C SER A 374 2.49 6.31 24.63
N THR A 375 2.56 5.09 25.15
CA THR A 375 3.79 4.59 25.78
C THR A 375 4.84 4.06 24.79
N LEU A 376 4.44 3.84 23.54
CA LEU A 376 5.24 3.16 22.51
C LEU A 376 5.65 1.74 22.89
N ALA A 377 4.98 1.13 23.88
CA ALA A 377 5.22 -0.25 24.27
C ALA A 377 4.71 -1.23 23.21
N LYS A 378 5.28 -2.44 23.22
CA LYS A 378 4.84 -3.52 22.33
C LYS A 378 3.50 -4.08 22.79
N LEU A 379 2.55 -4.13 21.86
CA LEU A 379 1.30 -4.89 22.03
C LEU A 379 1.58 -6.37 21.72
N PRO A 380 1.43 -7.31 22.69
CA PRO A 380 2.05 -8.63 22.59
C PRO A 380 1.59 -9.52 21.43
N TYR A 381 0.29 -9.57 21.14
CA TYR A 381 -0.31 -10.52 20.20
C TYR A 381 0.20 -10.35 18.75
N PHE A 382 0.33 -9.10 18.30
CA PHE A 382 0.55 -8.80 16.88
C PHE A 382 1.95 -9.18 16.41
N GLY A 383 2.97 -9.01 17.28
CA GLY A 383 4.34 -9.41 16.98
C GLY A 383 4.58 -10.92 16.95
N GLU A 384 3.58 -11.73 17.31
CA GLU A 384 3.59 -13.19 17.15
C GLU A 384 2.97 -13.62 15.81
N GLN A 385 2.30 -12.70 15.11
CA GLN A 385 1.73 -12.95 13.80
C GLN A 385 2.76 -12.70 12.71
N PRO A 386 2.68 -13.40 11.57
CA PRO A 386 3.62 -13.22 10.47
C PRO A 386 3.61 -11.79 9.95
N PHE A 387 4.80 -11.20 9.83
CA PHE A 387 5.05 -9.87 9.27
C PHE A 387 4.25 -8.74 9.93
N GLN A 388 3.91 -8.89 11.21
CA GLN A 388 3.13 -7.91 11.95
C GLN A 388 3.83 -7.49 13.25
N SER A 389 3.48 -6.30 13.73
CA SER A 389 3.83 -5.81 15.06
C SER A 389 2.70 -4.96 15.61
N GLY A 390 2.74 -4.63 16.89
CA GLY A 390 1.75 -3.78 17.53
C GLY A 390 2.39 -2.80 18.50
N ILE A 391 1.92 -1.56 18.48
CA ILE A 391 2.48 -0.43 19.20
C ILE A 391 1.38 0.30 19.96
N ASP A 392 1.62 0.56 21.24
CA ASP A 392 0.75 1.37 22.09
C ASP A 392 0.87 2.85 21.73
N VAL A 393 -0.17 3.39 21.09
CA VAL A 393 -0.33 4.81 20.79
C VAL A 393 -1.78 5.18 21.04
N PHE A 394 -2.00 6.13 21.94
CA PHE A 394 -3.32 6.70 22.17
C PHE A 394 -3.65 7.71 21.06
N LEU A 395 -4.73 7.44 20.33
CA LEU A 395 -5.24 8.26 19.24
C LEU A 395 -6.66 8.70 19.58
N PRO A 396 -6.87 9.89 20.17
CA PRO A 396 -8.19 10.36 20.59
C PRO A 396 -9.23 10.28 19.47
N ALA A 397 -10.36 9.63 19.76
CA ALA A 397 -11.51 9.58 18.88
C ALA A 397 -12.58 10.59 19.31
N SER A 398 -13.48 10.89 18.38
CA SER A 398 -14.69 11.68 18.64
C SER A 398 -15.93 10.84 18.32
N PRO A 399 -17.08 11.05 19.00
CA PRO A 399 -18.29 10.28 18.74
C PRO A 399 -18.79 10.38 17.29
N ASP A 400 -18.59 11.54 16.66
CA ASP A 400 -19.04 11.83 15.29
C ASP A 400 -17.91 11.71 14.25
N ALA A 401 -16.71 11.27 14.68
CA ALA A 401 -15.50 11.21 13.85
C ALA A 401 -15.16 12.55 13.15
N ASP A 402 -15.30 13.67 13.86
CA ASP A 402 -15.11 15.03 13.34
C ASP A 402 -13.66 15.55 13.41
N GLY A 403 -12.77 14.82 14.09
CA GLY A 403 -11.33 15.07 14.11
C GLY A 403 -10.58 14.27 13.05
N THR A 404 -9.34 14.67 12.77
CA THR A 404 -8.48 14.04 11.77
C THR A 404 -7.26 13.40 12.42
N ILE A 405 -7.02 12.12 12.11
CA ILE A 405 -5.76 11.44 12.35
C ILE A 405 -4.91 11.56 11.08
N THR A 406 -3.75 12.20 11.20
CA THR A 406 -2.73 12.25 10.15
C THR A 406 -1.72 11.16 10.39
N VAL A 407 -1.54 10.28 9.40
CA VAL A 407 -0.50 9.26 9.37
C VAL A 407 0.44 9.56 8.22
N ARG A 408 1.73 9.76 8.53
CA ARG A 408 2.75 10.16 7.56
C ARG A 408 3.91 9.15 7.55
N ASN A 409 4.12 8.53 6.40
CA ASN A 409 5.24 7.64 6.13
C ASN A 409 6.39 8.43 5.50
N LEU A 410 7.57 8.44 6.14
CA LEU A 410 8.82 8.89 5.55
C LEU A 410 9.68 7.64 5.31
N PRO A 411 9.63 7.07 4.09
CA PRO A 411 10.28 5.80 3.83
C PRO A 411 11.81 5.94 3.81
N ARG A 412 12.50 4.88 4.27
CA ARG A 412 13.96 4.79 4.19
C ARG A 412 14.45 4.98 2.75
N GLY A 413 15.62 5.61 2.61
CA GLY A 413 16.18 6.01 1.31
C GLY A 413 15.43 7.13 0.58
N ASP A 414 14.26 7.57 1.06
CA ASP A 414 13.38 8.47 0.31
C ASP A 414 12.49 9.36 1.21
N ALA A 415 13.00 9.73 2.38
CA ALA A 415 12.28 10.55 3.36
C ALA A 415 11.87 11.95 2.84
N ASN A 416 12.42 12.39 1.70
CA ASN A 416 12.06 13.64 1.03
C ASN A 416 10.78 13.54 0.20
N ARG A 417 10.27 12.32 -0.05
CA ARG A 417 8.99 12.04 -0.70
C ARG A 417 8.04 11.36 0.29
N PRO A 418 7.57 12.09 1.33
CA PRO A 418 6.67 11.53 2.32
C PRO A 418 5.34 11.14 1.68
N GLN A 419 4.72 10.07 2.17
CA GLN A 419 3.34 9.73 1.86
C GLN A 419 2.47 10.07 3.08
N THR A 420 1.33 10.71 2.85
CA THR A 420 0.41 11.09 3.93
C THR A 420 -0.99 10.56 3.65
N LEU A 421 -1.60 9.97 4.67
CA LEU A 421 -3.01 9.61 4.67
C LEU A 421 -3.67 10.27 5.89
N ASN A 422 -4.74 11.01 5.62
CA ASN A 422 -5.59 11.61 6.65
C ASN A 422 -6.90 10.83 6.73
N VAL A 423 -7.31 10.50 7.95
CA VAL A 423 -8.54 9.73 8.20
C VAL A 423 -9.33 10.38 9.33
N PRO A 424 -10.67 10.27 9.32
CA PRO A 424 -11.48 10.63 10.47
C PRO A 424 -11.07 9.82 11.71
N ASN A 425 -11.15 10.42 12.90
CA ASN A 425 -10.81 9.77 14.17
C ASN A 425 -11.91 8.83 14.68
N TRP A 426 -12.27 7.85 13.86
CA TRP A 426 -13.35 6.89 14.13
C TRP A 426 -13.21 6.18 15.49
N PRO A 427 -14.27 6.11 16.32
CA PRO A 427 -14.23 5.41 17.59
C PRO A 427 -14.13 3.89 17.38
N SER A 428 -13.10 3.28 17.94
CA SER A 428 -12.76 1.86 17.68
C SER A 428 -13.80 0.86 18.19
N SER A 429 -14.73 1.29 19.05
CA SER A 429 -15.87 0.48 19.49
C SER A 429 -16.76 0.02 18.33
N GLY A 430 -17.05 0.91 17.38
CA GLY A 430 -17.90 0.66 16.21
C GLY A 430 -17.12 0.57 14.89
N HIS A 431 -15.83 0.91 14.89
CA HIS A 431 -15.07 1.07 13.67
C HIS A 431 -13.71 0.36 13.73
N THR A 432 -13.17 0.03 12.57
CA THR A 432 -11.79 -0.40 12.39
C THR A 432 -11.22 0.32 11.19
N VAL A 433 -9.97 0.75 11.26
CA VAL A 433 -9.36 1.57 10.22
C VAL A 433 -8.08 0.91 9.73
N SER A 434 -7.93 0.74 8.42
CA SER A 434 -6.68 0.33 7.79
C SER A 434 -6.16 1.44 6.89
N LEU A 435 -4.87 1.71 6.95
CA LEU A 435 -4.16 2.65 6.08
C LEU A 435 -3.12 1.88 5.27
N VAL A 436 -3.20 1.95 3.95
CA VAL A 436 -2.36 1.18 3.03
C VAL A 436 -1.53 2.16 2.20
N PHE A 437 -0.27 2.32 2.60
CA PHE A 437 0.69 3.10 1.82
C PHE A 437 1.17 2.30 0.61
N ALA A 438 1.46 2.99 -0.50
CA ALA A 438 2.18 2.36 -1.60
C ALA A 438 3.59 1.96 -1.12
N ASP A 439 4.09 0.79 -1.55
CA ASP A 439 5.42 0.29 -1.21
C ASP A 439 6.56 1.22 -1.67
N TRP A 440 6.32 2.02 -2.72
CA TRP A 440 7.24 3.06 -3.18
C TRP A 440 6.50 4.38 -3.38
N PRO A 441 7.09 5.53 -3.01
CA PRO A 441 6.58 6.83 -3.40
C PRO A 441 6.49 6.95 -4.92
N VAL A 442 5.37 7.48 -5.39
CA VAL A 442 5.05 7.62 -6.81
C VAL A 442 5.21 9.10 -7.19
N ASP A 443 5.99 9.37 -8.25
CA ASP A 443 6.17 10.75 -8.72
C ASP A 443 4.84 11.32 -9.22
N GLY A 444 4.47 12.49 -8.70
CA GLY A 444 3.19 13.14 -9.01
C GLY A 444 2.01 12.66 -8.15
N GLY A 445 2.15 11.64 -7.31
CA GLY A 445 1.14 11.33 -6.30
C GLY A 445 1.09 12.41 -5.20
N PRO A 446 -0.09 12.76 -4.67
CA PRO A 446 -0.23 13.67 -3.53
C PRO A 446 0.34 13.11 -2.22
#